data_AF-A0A936X1W1-F1
#
_entry.id   AF-A0A936X1W1-F1
#
_cell.length_a   1.000
_cell.length_b   1.000
_cell.length_c   1.000
_cell.angle_alpha   90.00
_cell.angle_beta   90.00
_cell.angle_gamma   90.00
#
_symmetry.space_group_name_H-M   'P 1'
#
loop_
_entity.id
_entity.type
_entity.pdbx_description
1 polymer ?
#
loop_
_entity_poly.entity_id
_entity_poly.type
_entity_poly.pdbx_seq_one_letter_code
_entity_poly.pdbx_strand_id
1 'polypeptide(L)'
;MRNINTVKINFKGGIIPPLELQNTLLAISKFGLLYVRFGLRQQLLFDIEIEELDNVTTVLDMMQIQYEVNKEDFPNISSSFPAEEAFINTTWLKESIYKDILDSFKHTPRLKN
;
A
#
# COMPACT_ATOMS: atom_id res chain seq x y z
N MET A 1 -9.15 8.80 -24.57
CA MET A 1 -8.84 8.97 -23.14
C MET A 1 -8.55 7.58 -22.59
N ARG A 2 -7.64 7.45 -21.61
CA ARG A 2 -7.45 6.15 -20.95
C ARG A 2 -8.67 5.93 -20.04
N ASN A 3 -9.41 4.84 -20.25
CA ASN A 3 -10.58 4.46 -19.44
C ASN A 3 -10.19 3.77 -18.13
N ILE A 4 -8.97 3.99 -17.66
CA ILE A 4 -8.42 3.34 -16.47
C ILE A 4 -8.15 4.35 -15.36
N ASN A 5 -8.36 3.92 -14.13
CA ASN A 5 -8.04 4.62 -12.91
C ASN A 5 -6.94 3.86 -12.17
N THR A 6 -5.91 4.57 -11.72
CA THR A 6 -4.85 3.96 -10.90
C THR A 6 -5.25 4.10 -9.43
N VAL A 7 -5.36 2.96 -8.76
CA VAL A 7 -5.60 2.88 -7.32
C VAL A 7 -4.27 2.65 -6.60
N LYS A 8 -4.06 3.38 -5.51
CA LYS A 8 -2.88 3.28 -4.65
C LYS A 8 -3.29 2.85 -3.24
N ILE A 9 -2.58 1.86 -2.69
CA ILE A 9 -2.68 1.43 -1.29
C ILE A 9 -1.29 1.54 -0.66
N ASN A 10 -1.15 2.32 0.41
CA ASN A 10 0.12 2.50 1.10
C ASN A 10 0.40 1.32 2.05
N PHE A 11 1.63 0.82 2.07
CA PHE A 11 2.10 -0.12 3.10
C PHE A 11 3.06 0.60 4.03
N LYS A 12 2.58 0.97 5.22
CA LYS A 12 3.37 1.76 6.18
C LYS A 12 4.69 1.06 6.49
N GLY A 13 5.80 1.73 6.23
CA GLY A 13 7.16 1.21 6.37
C GLY A 13 7.52 0.09 5.39
N GLY A 14 6.68 -0.22 4.42
CA GLY A 14 6.82 -1.36 3.52
C GLY A 14 6.41 -2.69 4.15
N ILE A 15 5.60 -2.64 5.20
CA ILE A 15 5.15 -3.82 5.95
C ILE A 15 3.68 -4.09 5.62
N ILE A 16 3.38 -5.33 5.28
CA ILE A 16 2.01 -5.85 5.18
C ILE A 16 2.00 -7.33 5.62
N PRO A 17 1.07 -7.76 6.48
CA PRO A 17 0.91 -9.18 6.79
C PRO A 17 0.60 -10.00 5.52
N PRO A 18 1.24 -11.15 5.30
CA PRO A 18 1.04 -11.94 4.07
C PRO A 18 -0.43 -12.31 3.80
N LEU A 19 -1.20 -12.60 4.86
CA LEU A 19 -2.62 -12.90 4.75
C LEU A 19 -3.45 -11.69 4.33
N GLU A 20 -3.13 -10.49 4.84
CA GLU A 20 -3.82 -9.25 4.43
C GLU A 20 -3.53 -8.91 2.97
N LEU A 21 -2.27 -9.07 2.54
CA LEU A 21 -1.91 -8.90 1.13
C LEU A 21 -2.66 -9.90 0.25
N GLN A 22 -2.66 -11.19 0.61
CA GLN A 22 -3.36 -12.22 -0.15
C GLN A 22 -4.87 -11.92 -0.25
N ASN A 23 -5.52 -11.58 0.86
CA ASN A 23 -6.94 -11.26 0.89
C ASN A 23 -7.25 -10.05 0.01
N THR A 24 -6.40 -9.01 0.07
CA THR A 24 -6.54 -7.81 -0.78
C THR A 24 -6.41 -8.17 -2.26
N LEU A 25 -5.39 -8.96 -2.64
CA LEU A 25 -5.17 -9.36 -4.03
C LEU A 25 -6.31 -10.23 -4.56
N LEU A 26 -6.81 -11.19 -3.77
CA LEU A 26 -7.94 -12.04 -4.13
C LEU A 26 -9.25 -11.26 -4.24
N ALA A 27 -9.41 -10.22 -3.42
CA ALA A 27 -10.58 -9.36 -3.46
C ALA A 27 -10.62 -8.55 -4.76
N ILE A 28 -9.50 -7.90 -5.10
CA ILE A 28 -9.43 -7.05 -6.30
C ILE A 28 -9.32 -7.86 -7.60
N SER A 29 -8.73 -9.06 -7.59
CA SER A 29 -8.58 -9.89 -8.79
C SER A 29 -9.92 -10.32 -9.42
N LYS A 30 -11.01 -10.27 -8.65
CA LYS A 30 -12.37 -10.59 -9.13
C LYS A 30 -12.89 -9.59 -10.16
N PHE A 31 -12.26 -8.42 -10.27
CA PHE A 31 -12.65 -7.32 -11.16
C PHE A 31 -11.75 -7.22 -12.41
N GLY A 32 -11.23 -8.35 -12.88
CA GLY A 32 -10.44 -8.42 -14.13
C GLY A 32 -8.99 -7.94 -14.01
N LEU A 33 -8.52 -7.66 -12.80
CA LEU A 33 -7.13 -7.29 -12.53
C LEU A 33 -6.18 -8.48 -12.74
N LEU A 34 -5.34 -8.40 -13.77
CA LEU A 34 -4.33 -9.42 -14.08
C LEU A 34 -3.01 -9.19 -13.36
N TYR A 35 -2.67 -7.92 -13.10
CA TYR A 35 -1.37 -7.54 -12.56
C TYR A 35 -1.52 -6.40 -11.56
N VAL A 36 -0.62 -6.41 -10.59
CA VAL A 36 -0.39 -5.32 -9.64
C VAL A 36 1.09 -4.94 -9.66
N ARG A 37 1.42 -3.75 -9.17
CA ARG A 37 2.79 -3.24 -9.11
C ARG A 37 3.09 -2.81 -7.69
N PHE A 38 4.30 -3.09 -7.22
CA PHE A 38 4.84 -2.42 -6.05
C PHE A 38 5.52 -1.12 -6.48
N GLY A 39 5.01 0.01 -5.99
CA GLY A 39 5.54 1.33 -6.28
C GLY A 39 6.80 1.66 -5.46
N LEU A 40 7.54 2.67 -5.92
CA LEU A 40 8.81 3.09 -5.32
C LEU A 40 8.69 3.64 -3.89
N ARG A 41 7.47 4.01 -3.46
CA ARG A 41 7.19 4.49 -2.10
C ARG A 41 6.51 3.44 -1.23
N GLN A 42 6.76 2.16 -1.51
CA GLN A 42 6.26 1.04 -0.71
C GLN A 42 4.72 0.98 -0.68
N GLN A 43 4.14 0.98 -1.87
CA GLN A 43 2.70 1.03 -2.09
C GLN A 43 2.30 -0.02 -3.12
N LEU A 44 1.11 -0.57 -3.01
CA LEU A 44 0.49 -1.33 -4.08
C LEU A 44 -0.16 -0.36 -5.06
N LEU A 45 0.05 -0.60 -6.35
CA LEU A 45 -0.54 0.14 -7.45
C LEU A 45 -1.21 -0.84 -8.40
N PHE A 46 -2.42 -0.52 -8.82
CA PHE A 46 -3.11 -1.29 -9.85
C PHE A 46 -4.03 -0.37 -10.66
N ASP A 47 -4.25 -0.73 -11.93
CA ASP A 47 -5.08 0.04 -12.85
C ASP A 47 -6.39 -0.71 -13.07
N ILE A 48 -7.52 -0.06 -12.80
CA ILE A 48 -8.86 -0.61 -12.95
C ILE A 48 -9.61 0.15 -14.04
N GLU A 49 -10.38 -0.57 -14.86
CA GLU A 49 -11.29 0.05 -15.82
C GLU A 49 -12.36 0.89 -15.09
N ILE A 50 -12.82 1.95 -15.73
CA ILE A 50 -13.76 2.91 -15.14
C ILE A 50 -15.08 2.25 -14.73
N GLU A 51 -15.53 1.23 -15.47
CA GLU A 51 -16.76 0.49 -15.18
C GLU A 51 -16.68 -0.33 -13.89
N GLU A 52 -15.47 -0.71 -13.46
CA GLU A 52 -15.25 -1.53 -12.26
C GLU A 52 -14.77 -0.73 -11.05
N LEU A 53 -14.54 0.59 -11.21
CA LEU A 53 -14.00 1.44 -10.15
C LEU A 53 -14.88 1.38 -8.89
N ASP A 54 -16.19 1.59 -9.04
CA ASP A 54 -17.13 1.62 -7.91
C ASP A 54 -17.23 0.26 -7.20
N ASN A 55 -17.13 -0.84 -7.95
CA ASN A 55 -17.14 -2.18 -7.39
C ASN A 55 -15.89 -2.44 -6.56
N VAL A 56 -14.71 -2.07 -7.08
CA VAL A 56 -13.44 -2.24 -6.39
C VAL A 56 -13.38 -1.37 -5.14
N THR A 57 -13.74 -0.10 -5.23
CA THR A 57 -13.70 0.83 -4.08
C THR A 57 -14.65 0.38 -2.98
N THR A 58 -15.85 -0.09 -3.32
CA THR A 58 -16.79 -0.69 -2.36
C THR A 58 -16.17 -1.88 -1.61
N VAL A 59 -15.45 -2.76 -2.30
CA VAL A 59 -14.76 -3.89 -1.65
C VAL A 59 -13.63 -3.43 -0.74
N LEU A 60 -12.82 -2.46 -1.18
CA LEU A 60 -11.75 -1.91 -0.34
C LEU A 60 -12.31 -1.22 0.91
N ASP A 61 -13.41 -0.48 0.78
CA ASP A 61 -14.09 0.17 1.89
C ASP A 61 -14.65 -0.86 2.90
N MET A 62 -15.27 -1.95 2.41
CA MET A 62 -15.74 -3.06 3.26
C MET A 62 -14.60 -3.74 4.02
N MET A 63 -13.41 -3.81 3.41
CA MET A 63 -12.19 -4.34 4.04
C MET A 63 -11.48 -3.31 4.92
N GLN A 64 -11.99 -2.08 5.02
CA GLN A 64 -11.39 -0.96 5.75
C GLN A 64 -9.97 -0.60 5.26
N ILE A 65 -9.68 -0.87 3.99
CA ILE A 65 -8.40 -0.56 3.37
C ILE A 65 -8.40 0.90 2.94
N GLN A 66 -7.38 1.66 3.36
CA GLN A 66 -7.19 3.04 2.92
C GLN A 66 -6.54 3.06 1.53
N TYR A 67 -7.11 3.84 0.61
CA TYR A 67 -6.60 3.97 -0.75
C TYR A 67 -6.76 5.40 -1.31
N GLU A 68 -6.07 5.67 -2.42
CA GLU A 68 -6.27 6.86 -3.24
C GLU A 68 -6.52 6.45 -4.70
N VAL A 69 -7.37 7.21 -5.41
CA VAL A 69 -7.67 7.00 -6.83
C VAL A 69 -7.14 8.19 -7.61
N ASN A 70 -6.17 7.95 -8.51
CA ASN A 70 -5.51 8.96 -9.34
C ASN A 70 -4.94 10.16 -8.55
N LYS A 71 -4.58 9.96 -7.28
CA LYS A 71 -4.10 11.01 -6.37
C LYS A 71 -2.89 10.54 -5.58
N GLU A 72 -2.16 11.53 -5.08
CA GLU A 72 -0.96 11.37 -4.26
C GLU A 72 -1.01 12.31 -3.03
N ASP A 73 -2.21 12.64 -2.54
CA ASP A 73 -2.41 13.59 -1.44
C ASP A 73 -1.78 13.07 -0.14
N PHE A 74 -1.77 11.74 0.03
CA PHE A 74 -1.25 11.04 1.21
C PHE A 74 -0.07 10.15 0.84
N PRO A 75 1.17 10.70 0.79
CA PRO A 75 2.33 9.88 0.53
C PRO A 75 2.58 8.90 1.68
N ASN A 76 3.05 7.70 1.35
CA ASN A 76 3.38 6.70 2.34
C ASN A 76 4.52 7.14 3.29
N ILE A 77 4.51 6.61 4.52
CA ILE A 77 5.66 6.60 5.42
C ILE A 77 6.55 5.44 5.00
N SER A 78 7.67 5.71 4.35
CA SER A 78 8.59 4.67 3.89
C SER A 78 9.72 4.40 4.90
N SER A 79 10.22 3.17 4.92
CA SER A 79 11.32 2.76 5.81
C SER A 79 12.32 1.83 5.11
N SER A 80 13.48 1.56 5.72
CA SER A 80 14.41 0.56 5.23
C SER A 80 14.10 -0.88 5.67
N PHE A 81 12.95 -1.12 6.33
CA PHE A 81 12.56 -2.45 6.81
C PHE A 81 12.61 -3.56 5.75
N PRO A 82 12.15 -3.36 4.49
CA PRO A 82 12.21 -4.42 3.48
C PRO A 82 13.64 -4.87 3.11
N ALA A 83 14.66 -4.10 3.52
CA ALA A 83 16.06 -4.41 3.31
C ALA A 83 16.78 -4.80 4.61
N GLU A 84 16.07 -4.99 5.73
CA GLU A 84 16.65 -5.27 7.05
C GLU A 84 17.60 -6.48 7.02
N GLU A 85 17.18 -7.57 6.38
CA GLU A 85 17.98 -8.79 6.21
C GLU A 85 19.15 -8.67 5.22
N ALA A 86 19.20 -7.58 4.44
CA ALA A 86 20.30 -7.32 3.49
C ALA A 86 21.45 -6.52 4.12
N PHE A 87 21.24 -5.92 5.30
CA PHE A 87 22.26 -5.16 6.01
C PHE A 87 23.01 -6.03 7.04
N ILE A 88 24.15 -5.53 7.52
CA ILE A 88 24.94 -6.23 8.55
C ILE A 88 24.08 -6.33 9.83
N ASN A 89 23.80 -7.56 10.29
CA ASN A 89 22.97 -7.90 11.46
C ASN A 89 23.48 -7.35 12.82
N THR A 90 24.47 -6.46 12.83
CA THR A 90 24.99 -5.79 14.02
C THR A 90 24.31 -4.44 14.29
N THR A 91 23.28 -4.07 13.52
CA THR A 91 22.49 -2.87 13.78
C THR A 91 21.60 -3.02 15.02
N TRP A 92 21.37 -1.91 15.72
CA TRP A 92 20.37 -1.83 16.80
C TRP A 92 18.93 -1.84 16.26
N LEU A 93 18.78 -1.55 14.97
CA LEU A 93 17.51 -1.39 14.28
C LEU A 93 17.01 -2.74 13.76
N LYS A 94 16.49 -3.55 14.68
CA LYS A 94 15.86 -4.85 14.42
C LYS A 94 14.39 -4.70 14.04
N GLU A 95 13.76 -5.76 13.53
CA GLU A 95 12.33 -5.80 13.19
C GLU A 95 11.41 -5.20 14.27
N SER A 96 11.61 -5.55 15.55
CA SER A 96 10.77 -5.04 16.64
C SER A 96 10.85 -3.52 16.77
N ILE A 97 12.06 -2.96 16.63
CA ILE A 97 12.30 -1.53 16.74
C ILE A 97 11.70 -0.78 15.55
N TYR A 98 11.77 -1.35 14.33
CA TYR A 98 11.06 -0.79 13.18
C TYR A 98 9.56 -0.69 13.44
N LYS A 99 8.95 -1.78 13.92
CA LYS A 99 7.51 -1.80 14.22
C LYS A 99 7.14 -0.78 15.29
N ASP A 100 7.89 -0.71 16.38
CA ASP A 100 7.65 0.27 17.45
C ASP A 100 7.72 1.73 16.95
N ILE A 101 8.75 2.05 16.16
CA ILE A 101 8.91 3.38 15.55
C ILE A 101 7.77 3.67 14.58
N LEU A 102 7.45 2.74 13.69
CA LEU A 102 6.38 2.91 12.71
C LEU A 102 5.03 3.08 13.42
N ASP A 103 4.73 2.33 14.47
CA ASP A 103 3.49 2.43 15.23
C ASP A 103 3.36 3.74 16.01
N SER A 104 4.48 4.40 16.34
CA SER A 104 4.49 5.72 16.97
C SER A 104 3.91 6.84 16.08
N PHE A 105 3.96 6.68 14.75
CA PHE A 105 3.38 7.65 13.82
C PHE A 105 1.85 7.56 13.81
N LYS A 106 1.19 8.53 14.47
CA LYS A 106 -0.28 8.65 14.54
C LYS A 106 -0.90 9.63 13.53
N HIS A 107 -0.09 10.21 12.64
CA HIS A 107 -0.55 11.14 11.61
C HIS A 107 -0.43 10.54 10.22
N THR A 108 -1.29 10.97 9.31
CA THR A 108 -1.17 10.66 7.88
C THR A 108 -0.42 11.80 7.20
N PRO A 109 0.74 11.54 6.56
CA PRO A 109 1.48 12.56 5.83
C PRO A 109 0.59 13.20 4.75
N ARG A 110 0.77 14.49 4.51
CA ARG A 110 0.13 15.22 3.41
C ARG A 110 1.16 16.01 2.63
N LEU A 111 1.02 16.05 1.32
CA LEU A 111 1.82 16.97 0.50
C LEU A 111 1.43 18.42 0.85
N LYS A 112 2.43 19.31 0.91
CA LYS A 112 2.18 20.75 0.99
C LYS A 112 1.75 21.22 -0.39
N ASN A 113 0.56 21.82 -0.46
CA ASN A 113 0.07 22.54 -1.62
C ASN A 113 0.73 23.91 -1.73
#